data_AF-A0A435Y7G5-F1
#
_entry.id   AF-A0A435Y7G5-F1
#
_cell.length_a   1.000
_cell.length_b   1.000
_cell.length_c   1.000
_cell.angle_alpha   90.00
_cell.angle_beta   90.00
_cell.angle_gamma   90.00
#
_symmetry.space_group_name_H-M   'P 1'
#
loop_
_entity.id
_entity.type
_entity.pdbx_description
1 polymer ?
#
loop_
_entity_poly.entity_id
_entity_poly.type
_entity_poly.pdbx_seq_one_letter_code
_entity_poly.pdbx_strand_id
1 'polypeptide(L)' 'MDSNEVNKLLAGLLGTVFVVFSVGIVSDALFASPAPEKPGFAIEATEPAEGGPAAPAAAAKPIADLLATANVEQGAAVFK' A
#
# COMPACT_ATOMS: atom_id res chain seq x y z
N MET A 1 -30.60 -28.08 -35.36
CA MET A 1 -30.52 -26.76 -34.72
C MET A 1 -29.95 -25.81 -35.73
N ASP A 2 -30.69 -24.76 -36.07
CA ASP A 2 -30.29 -23.82 -37.10
C ASP A 2 -29.12 -22.96 -36.60
N SER A 3 -28.13 -22.74 -37.46
CA SER A 3 -26.88 -22.04 -37.10
C SER A 3 -27.12 -20.64 -36.51
N ASN A 4 -28.25 -20.01 -36.86
CA ASN A 4 -28.65 -18.70 -36.35
C ASN A 4 -28.96 -18.69 -34.83
N GLU A 5 -29.52 -19.79 -34.29
CA GLU A 5 -29.79 -19.89 -32.85
C GLU A 5 -28.50 -20.04 -32.04
N VAL A 6 -27.57 -20.86 -32.54
CA VAL A 6 -26.25 -21.04 -31.95
C VAL A 6 -25.44 -19.75 -32.02
N ASN A 7 -25.45 -19.05 -33.16
CA ASN A 7 -24.74 -17.78 -33.32
C ASN A 7 -25.26 -16.68 -32.36
N LYS A 8 -26.57 -16.63 -32.13
CA LYS A 8 -27.17 -15.72 -31.14
C LYS A 8 -26.70 -16.03 -29.72
N LEU A 9 -26.65 -17.32 -29.35
CA LEU A 9 -26.16 -17.73 -28.04
C LEU A 9 -24.67 -17.38 -27.86
N LEU A 10 -23.85 -17.62 -28.89
CA LEU A 10 -22.44 -17.26 -28.89
C LEU A 10 -22.24 -15.74 -28.82
N ALA A 11 -23.04 -14.96 -29.55
CA ALA A 11 -23.00 -13.50 -29.48
C ALA A 11 -23.39 -12.98 -28.09
N GLY A 12 -24.41 -13.58 -27.47
CA GLY A 12 -24.81 -13.27 -26.09
C GLY A 12 -23.70 -13.57 -25.08
N LEU A 13 -23.08 -14.75 -25.17
CA LEU A 13 -21.96 -15.15 -24.32
C LEU A 13 -20.75 -14.23 -24.52
N LEU A 14 -20.37 -13.95 -25.77
CA LEU A 14 -19.23 -13.09 -26.05
C LEU A 14 -19.47 -11.65 -25.59
N GLY A 15 -20.70 -11.16 -25.77
CA GLY A 15 -21.11 -9.83 -25.29
C GLY A 15 -21.01 -9.70 -23.77
N THR A 16 -21.47 -10.70 -23.01
CA THR A 16 -21.36 -10.66 -21.54
C THR A 16 -19.92 -10.71 -21.07
N VAL A 17 -19.08 -11.58 -21.67
CA VAL A 17 -17.64 -11.65 -21.37
C VAL A 17 -16.96 -10.31 -21.66
N PHE A 18 -17.27 -9.69 -22.80
CA PHE A 18 -16.71 -8.39 -23.19
C PHE A 18 -17.07 -7.30 -22.17
N VAL A 19 -18.34 -7.23 -21.74
CA VAL A 19 -18.78 -6.26 -20.73
C VAL A 19 -18.04 -6.47 -19.41
N VAL A 20 -17.98 -7.70 -18.90
CA VAL A 20 -17.27 -8.01 -17.64
C VAL A 20 -15.80 -7.59 -17.71
N PHE A 21 -15.10 -7.93 -18.79
CA PHE A 21 -13.69 -7.54 -18.98
C PHE A 21 -13.52 -6.02 -19.07
N SER A 22 -14.38 -5.34 -19.83
CA SER A 22 -14.31 -3.90 -20.00
C SER A 22 -14.49 -3.15 -18.68
N VAL A 23 -15.44 -3.58 -17.84
CA VAL A 23 -15.66 -3.01 -16.51
C VAL A 23 -14.44 -3.25 -15.61
N GLY A 24 -13.84 -4.43 -15.68
CA GLY A 24 -12.62 -4.75 -14.93
C GLY A 24 -11.45 -3.84 -15.31
N ILE A 25 -11.18 -3.67 -16.61
CA ILE A 25 -10.10 -2.80 -17.12
C ILE A 25 -10.34 -1.35 -16.73
N VAL A 26 -11.57 -0.85 -16.89
CA VAL A 26 -11.92 0.53 -16.51
C VAL A 26 -11.77 0.73 -15.01
N SER A 27 -12.16 -0.25 -14.19
CA SER A 27 -12.02 -0.16 -12.73
C SER A 27 -10.56 -0.11 -12.31
N ASP A 28 -9.72 -0.96 -12.90
CA ASP A 28 -8.27 -0.97 -12.65
C ASP A 28 -7.62 0.36 -13.08
N ALA A 29 -8.02 0.91 -14.22
CA ALA A 29 -7.55 2.21 -14.68
C ALA A 29 -8.02 3.37 -13.78
N LEU A 30 -9.26 3.35 -13.30
CA LEU A 30 -9.81 4.38 -12.41
C LEU A 30 -9.18 4.36 -11.02
N PHE A 31 -8.87 3.17 -10.50
CA PHE A 31 -8.26 2.99 -9.18
C PHE A 31 -6.75 2.68 -9.27
N ALA A 32 -6.13 2.95 -10.41
CA ALA A 32 -4.70 2.78 -10.59
C ALA A 32 -3.97 3.72 -9.62
N SER A 33 -3.28 3.11 -8.64
CA SER A 33 -2.40 3.83 -7.72
C SER A 33 -0.96 3.60 -8.14
N PRO A 34 -0.38 4.48 -8.97
CA PRO A 34 1.03 4.37 -9.32
C PRO A 34 1.88 4.55 -8.06
N ALA A 35 2.85 3.67 -7.86
CA ALA A 35 3.84 3.85 -6.81
C ALA A 35 4.56 5.19 -7.02
N PRO A 36 4.82 5.98 -5.97
CA PRO A 36 5.46 7.28 -6.11
C PRO A 36 6.85 7.14 -6.76
N GLU A 37 7.08 7.76 -7.92
CA GLU A 37 8.38 7.75 -8.60
C GLU A 37 9.49 8.46 -7.81
N LYS A 38 9.12 9.32 -6.87
CA LYS A 38 10.02 9.93 -5.90
C LYS A 38 9.42 9.71 -4.51
N PRO A 39 10.12 9.03 -3.58
CA PRO A 39 9.64 8.89 -2.21
C PRO A 39 9.44 10.30 -1.63
N GLY A 40 8.20 10.62 -1.24
CA GLY A 40 7.78 11.97 -0.80
C GLY A 40 8.48 12.47 0.47
N PHE A 41 9.31 11.63 1.08
CA PHE A 41 10.39 12.02 1.97
C PHE A 41 11.65 11.27 1.52
N ALA A 42 12.71 12.01 1.18
CA ALA A 42 14.05 11.47 1.34
C ALA A 42 14.31 11.35 2.85
N ILE A 43 13.69 10.36 3.49
CA ILE A 43 14.33 9.82 4.68
C ILE A 43 15.50 9.05 4.09
N GLU A 44 16.74 9.46 4.39
CA GLU A 44 17.86 8.52 4.46
C GLU A 44 17.52 7.48 5.55
N ALA A 45 16.45 6.71 5.34
CA ALA A 45 16.27 5.45 5.99
C ALA A 45 17.18 4.56 5.17
N THR A 46 18.41 4.38 5.65
CA THR A 46 19.21 3.23 5.25
C THR A 46 18.27 2.04 5.24
N GLU A 47 18.05 1.47 4.06
CA GLU A 47 17.38 0.20 3.89
C GLU A 47 17.96 -0.76 4.95
N PRO A 48 17.16 -1.45 5.77
CA PRO A 48 17.67 -2.64 6.40
C PRO A 48 17.84 -3.63 5.25
N ALA A 49 19.05 -3.66 4.68
CA ALA A 49 19.50 -4.79 3.92
C ALA A 49 19.17 -6.04 4.74
N GLU A 50 18.42 -6.95 4.13
CA GLU A 50 18.15 -8.26 4.69
C GLU A 50 19.45 -8.83 5.29
N GLY A 51 19.48 -9.00 6.62
CA GLY A 51 20.57 -9.70 7.31
C GLY A 51 21.62 -8.86 8.06
N GLY A 52 21.37 -7.60 8.40
CA GLY A 52 22.23 -6.87 9.37
C GLY A 52 21.86 -7.17 10.83
N PRO A 53 22.81 -7.35 11.77
CA PRO A 53 22.49 -7.61 13.18
C PRO A 53 21.65 -6.46 13.72
N ALA A 54 20.49 -6.80 14.31
CA ALA A 54 19.59 -5.86 14.91
C ALA A 54 20.37 -4.95 15.88
N ALA A 55 20.21 -3.62 15.72
CA ALA A 55 20.68 -2.68 16.72
C ALA A 55 20.14 -3.13 18.09
N PRO A 56 20.98 -3.24 19.13
CA PRO A 56 20.56 -3.77 20.41
C PRO A 56 19.35 -2.99 20.89
N ALA A 57 18.25 -3.71 21.12
CA ALA A 57 17.05 -3.15 21.71
C ALA A 57 17.48 -2.39 22.97
N ALA A 58 17.15 -1.10 23.02
CA ALA A 58 17.44 -0.28 24.19
C ALA A 58 16.89 -1.01 25.41
N ALA A 59 17.75 -1.25 26.41
CA ALA A 59 17.36 -1.94 27.63
C ALA A 59 16.08 -1.29 28.16
N ALA A 60 15.08 -2.13 28.48
CA ALA A 60 13.81 -1.68 29.01
C ALA A 60 14.04 -0.98 30.37
N LYS A 61 14.30 0.32 30.32
CA LYS A 61 14.39 1.15 31.52
C LYS A 61 12.98 1.23 32.12
N PRO A 62 12.84 1.07 33.44
CA PRO A 62 11.57 1.29 34.11
C PRO A 62 10.96 2.64 33.71
N ILE A 63 9.65 2.67 33.47
CA ILE A 63 8.93 3.89 33.09
C ILE A 63 9.16 5.03 34.10
N ALA A 64 9.38 4.71 35.37
CA ALA A 64 9.69 5.68 36.42
C ALA A 64 10.96 6.50 36.12
N ASP A 65 12.02 5.89 35.59
CA ASP A 65 13.27 6.57 35.25
C ASP A 65 13.13 7.45 34.00
N LEU A 66 12.27 7.03 33.07
CA LEU A 66 11.94 7.78 31.86
C LEU A 66 11.10 9.02 32.19
N LEU A 67 10.15 8.90 33.12
CA LEU A 67 9.35 10.04 33.58
C LEU A 67 10.16 11.04 34.41
N ALA A 68 11.13 10.57 35.19
CA ALA A 68 12.01 11.43 35.97
C ALA A 68 12.95 12.30 35.10
N THR A 69 13.29 11.83 33.91
CA THR A 69 14.18 12.52 32.97
C THR A 69 13.44 13.26 31.84
N ALA A 70 12.11 13.16 31.79
CA ALA A 70 11.29 13.81 30.77
C ALA A 70 11.19 15.33 31.01
N ASN A 71 11.45 16.13 29.97
CA ASN A 71 11.22 17.58 29.97
C ASN A 71 10.12 17.96 28.97
N VAL A 72 9.10 18.69 29.44
CA VAL A 72 7.95 19.17 28.68
C VAL A 72 8.36 20.15 27.56
N GLU A 73 9.40 20.95 27.79
CA GLU A 73 9.93 21.92 26.82
C GLU A 73 10.55 21.22 25.60
N GLN A 74 11.15 20.04 25.80
CA GLN A 74 11.69 19.22 24.71
C GLN A 74 10.58 18.59 23.86
N GLY A 75 9.45 18.20 24.47
CA GLY A 75 8.28 17.70 23.75
C GLY A 75 7.61 18.77 22.89
N ALA A 76 7.56 20.01 23.38
CA ALA A 76 7.02 21.15 22.63
C ALA A 76 7.87 21.50 21.39
N ALA A 77 9.18 21.24 21.40
CA ALA A 77 10.05 21.50 20.26
C ALA A 77 9.90 20.47 19.12
N VAL A 78 9.43 19.26 19.42
CA VAL A 78 9.21 18.17 18.46
C VAL A 78 7.84 18.29 17.79
N PHE A 79 6.86 18.86 18.48
CA PHE A 79 5.53 19.12 17.94
C PHE A 79 5.48 20.51 17.28
N LYS A 80 6.05 20.62 16.06
CA LYS A 80 5.82 21.76 15.16
C LYS A 80 4.88 21.38 14.03
#